data_AF-A0A7W9CP10-F1
#
_entry.id   AF-A0A7W9CP10-F1
#
_cell.length_a   1.000
_cell.length_b   1.000
_cell.length_c   1.000
_cell.angle_alpha   90.00
_cell.angle_beta   90.00
_cell.angle_gamma   90.00
#
_symmetry.space_group_name_H-M   'P 1'
#
loop_
_entity.id
_entity.type
_entity.pdbx_description
1 polymer ?
#
loop_
_entity_poly.entity_id
_entity_poly.type
_entity_poly.pdbx_seq_one_letter_code
_entity_poly.pdbx_strand_id
1 'polypeptide(L)'
;MSGSYWLRRKKEIVFQEVSWAPFEDDSLGWVRGIDADEEPLGPIPAGKDFSRLKSITAKWSEDLIPWLSLPSLKHVMVWRPTAATLEALDGTALTELRLQRPRMMPAAQHWPRMPQLKNLMLYGWKTVDFSDANFPALRYLTINDAKMLTHLNMPAQQTTLERVWIEGIRQVSVPADVWDVPAQDVIVEGKPASNPWLMEAIWLQPDAPRRAGEVTFFDAAIDRALTLDASVVTSVEIPDDDSPLRLWAECTTLPVAEALTAMGHASTGPFWTELLRSRHPQLADRLHLTPTRDRFIATGPDWTIQATRAILELLMAQDKALTGAIHALQSAGVEISTPARKPE
;
A
#
# COMPACT_ATOMS: atom_id res chain seq x y z
N MET A 1 -27.22 -19.06 -24.93
CA MET A 1 -26.99 -18.06 -23.85
C MET A 1 -26.73 -16.73 -24.52
N SER A 2 -27.55 -15.71 -24.26
CA SER A 2 -27.27 -14.33 -24.67
C SER A 2 -26.47 -13.67 -23.54
N GLY A 3 -25.21 -13.32 -23.80
CA GLY A 3 -24.41 -12.45 -22.94
C GLY A 3 -24.05 -11.19 -23.73
N SER A 4 -23.89 -10.07 -23.04
CA SER A 4 -23.54 -8.79 -23.67
C SER A 4 -22.04 -8.59 -23.51
N TYR A 5 -21.28 -8.82 -24.59
CA TYR A 5 -19.81 -8.71 -24.58
C TYR A 5 -19.33 -7.57 -25.45
N TRP A 6 -18.28 -6.89 -25.03
CA TRP A 6 -17.65 -5.79 -25.76
C TRP A 6 -16.45 -6.31 -26.56
N LEU A 7 -16.47 -6.12 -27.88
CA LEU A 7 -15.39 -6.52 -28.78
C LEU A 7 -14.51 -5.32 -29.16
N ARG A 8 -13.19 -5.49 -29.09
CA ARG A 8 -12.22 -4.44 -29.43
C ARG A 8 -11.44 -4.74 -30.70
N ARG A 9 -11.36 -3.76 -31.60
CA ARG A 9 -10.50 -3.76 -32.79
C ARG A 9 -9.41 -2.71 -32.64
N LYS A 10 -8.17 -3.12 -32.34
CA LYS A 10 -7.03 -2.20 -32.12
C LYS A 10 -7.37 -1.11 -31.07
N LYS A 11 -7.62 0.14 -31.50
CA LYS A 11 -7.97 1.30 -30.66
C LYS A 11 -9.47 1.68 -30.72
N GLU A 12 -10.23 1.05 -31.60
CA GLU A 12 -11.67 1.27 -31.71
C GLU A 12 -12.41 0.24 -30.87
N ILE A 13 -13.24 0.73 -29.96
CA ILE A 13 -14.23 -0.08 -29.26
C ILE A 13 -15.40 -0.20 -30.23
N VAL A 14 -15.61 -1.39 -30.77
CA VAL A 14 -16.80 -1.67 -31.56
C VAL A 14 -17.87 -2.04 -30.55
N PHE A 15 -18.75 -1.09 -30.24
CA PHE A 15 -19.93 -1.37 -29.41
C PHE A 15 -20.81 -2.33 -30.19
N GLN A 16 -20.94 -3.54 -29.68
CA GLN A 16 -21.99 -4.43 -30.13
C GLN A 16 -22.39 -5.27 -28.94
N GLU A 17 -23.67 -5.26 -28.59
CA GLU A 17 -24.21 -6.27 -27.69
C GLU A 17 -24.19 -7.60 -28.46
N VAL A 18 -23.09 -8.34 -28.32
CA VAL A 18 -22.86 -9.55 -29.09
C VAL A 18 -23.56 -10.72 -28.41
N SER A 19 -24.80 -11.02 -28.83
CA SER A 19 -25.14 -12.43 -29.02
C SER A 19 -24.11 -13.00 -29.99
N TRP A 20 -23.55 -14.20 -29.78
CA TRP A 20 -22.61 -14.78 -30.75
C TRP A 20 -23.25 -15.09 -32.12
N ALA A 21 -24.59 -15.08 -32.19
CA ALA A 21 -25.40 -15.49 -33.35
C ALA A 21 -25.35 -14.60 -34.62
N PRO A 22 -25.20 -13.25 -34.58
CA PRO A 22 -25.16 -12.41 -35.77
C PRO A 22 -23.81 -12.42 -36.51
N PHE A 23 -22.79 -13.11 -36.00
CA PHE A 23 -21.55 -13.35 -36.72
C PHE A 23 -21.64 -14.69 -37.45
N GLU A 24 -22.35 -14.74 -38.58
CA GLU A 24 -22.51 -15.98 -39.36
C GLU A 24 -21.18 -16.42 -40.00
N ASP A 25 -20.29 -15.50 -40.36
CA ASP A 25 -18.96 -15.80 -40.92
C ASP A 25 -17.85 -15.97 -39.86
N ASP A 26 -16.77 -16.68 -40.21
CA ASP A 26 -15.52 -16.86 -39.45
C ASP A 26 -14.73 -15.55 -39.21
N SER A 27 -15.39 -14.41 -39.37
CA SER A 27 -14.80 -13.07 -39.43
C SER A 27 -14.22 -12.56 -38.11
N LEU A 28 -14.31 -13.27 -36.98
CA LEU A 28 -13.84 -12.79 -35.68
C LEU A 28 -12.30 -12.75 -35.53
N GLY A 29 -11.54 -13.17 -36.55
CA GLY A 29 -10.08 -13.04 -36.57
C GLY A 29 -9.57 -11.59 -36.47
N TRP A 30 -10.42 -10.55 -36.55
CA TRP A 30 -9.99 -9.18 -36.26
C TRP A 30 -10.01 -8.82 -34.77
N VAL A 31 -10.71 -9.58 -33.92
CA VAL A 31 -10.91 -9.29 -32.50
C VAL A 31 -9.57 -9.31 -31.79
N ARG A 32 -9.27 -8.23 -31.06
CA ARG A 32 -8.03 -8.06 -30.28
C ARG A 32 -8.28 -8.03 -28.78
N GLY A 33 -9.49 -7.71 -28.36
CA GLY A 33 -9.87 -7.76 -26.95
C GLY A 33 -11.34 -8.10 -26.77
N ILE A 34 -11.64 -8.77 -25.67
CA ILE A 34 -12.99 -9.02 -25.15
C ILE A 34 -13.07 -8.38 -23.78
N ASP A 35 -14.12 -7.61 -23.53
CA ASP A 35 -14.45 -7.10 -22.21
C ASP A 35 -15.89 -7.50 -21.87
N ALA A 36 -16.08 -8.18 -20.75
CA ALA A 36 -17.37 -8.70 -20.29
C ALA A 36 -17.85 -7.97 -19.03
N ASP A 37 -17.24 -6.87 -18.60
CA ASP A 37 -17.73 -5.98 -17.52
C ASP A 37 -18.35 -6.72 -16.29
N GLU A 38 -17.53 -7.50 -15.58
CA GLU A 38 -17.93 -8.36 -14.45
C GLU A 38 -18.89 -9.53 -14.76
N GLU A 39 -19.27 -9.77 -16.01
CA GLU A 39 -20.05 -10.92 -16.43
C GLU A 39 -19.16 -12.11 -16.84
N PRO A 40 -19.65 -13.36 -16.69
CA PRO A 40 -18.91 -14.53 -17.12
C PRO A 40 -18.88 -14.60 -18.65
N LEU A 41 -17.71 -14.94 -19.19
CA LEU A 41 -17.58 -15.27 -20.60
C LEU A 41 -18.07 -16.70 -20.82
N GLY A 42 -18.94 -16.90 -21.80
CA GLY A 42 -19.37 -18.24 -22.24
C GLY A 42 -18.27 -18.99 -22.98
N PRO A 43 -18.54 -20.22 -23.44
CA PRO A 43 -17.55 -21.02 -24.15
C PRO A 43 -17.13 -20.36 -25.46
N ILE A 44 -15.92 -20.67 -25.94
CA ILE A 44 -15.49 -20.25 -27.28
C ILE A 44 -16.50 -20.78 -28.31
N PRO A 45 -17.13 -19.91 -29.13
CA PRO A 45 -18.04 -20.35 -30.16
C PRO A 45 -17.34 -21.28 -31.16
N ALA A 46 -17.97 -22.41 -31.47
CA ALA A 46 -17.43 -23.39 -32.41
C ALA A 46 -17.19 -22.74 -33.80
N GLY A 47 -16.05 -23.08 -34.41
CA GLY A 47 -15.66 -22.59 -35.73
C GLY A 47 -15.12 -21.15 -35.77
N LYS A 48 -15.16 -20.40 -34.67
CA LYS A 48 -14.70 -18.99 -34.66
C LYS A 48 -13.20 -18.88 -34.40
N ASP A 49 -12.53 -18.04 -35.19
CA ASP A 49 -11.11 -17.74 -35.04
C ASP A 49 -10.86 -16.59 -34.05
N PHE A 50 -10.13 -16.89 -32.97
CA PHE A 50 -9.62 -15.92 -31.99
C PHE A 50 -8.09 -15.90 -31.92
N SER A 51 -7.40 -16.38 -32.95
CA SER A 51 -5.93 -16.44 -33.05
C SER A 51 -5.23 -15.09 -32.83
N ARG A 52 -5.96 -13.98 -32.96
CA ARG A 52 -5.47 -12.61 -32.81
C ARG A 52 -5.86 -11.92 -31.51
N LEU A 53 -6.65 -12.58 -30.66
CA LEU A 53 -7.10 -12.07 -29.36
C LEU A 53 -5.90 -11.86 -28.44
N LYS A 54 -5.78 -10.67 -27.86
CA LYS A 54 -4.66 -10.29 -26.99
C LYS A 54 -5.08 -10.00 -25.55
N SER A 55 -6.34 -9.63 -25.33
CA SER A 55 -6.82 -9.16 -24.03
C SER A 55 -8.18 -9.74 -23.70
N ILE A 56 -8.36 -10.18 -22.46
CA ILE A 56 -9.67 -10.57 -21.93
C ILE A 56 -9.92 -9.89 -20.59
N THR A 57 -11.12 -9.38 -20.41
CA THR A 57 -11.69 -9.01 -19.11
C THR A 57 -12.98 -9.78 -18.92
N ALA A 58 -13.09 -10.56 -17.86
CA ALA A 58 -14.31 -11.30 -17.55
C ALA A 58 -14.38 -11.69 -16.07
N LYS A 59 -15.56 -12.06 -15.60
CA LYS A 59 -15.71 -12.80 -14.34
C LYS A 59 -15.39 -14.27 -14.54
N TRP A 60 -14.79 -14.87 -13.51
CA TRP A 60 -14.44 -16.28 -13.52
C TRP A 60 -15.65 -17.18 -13.79
N SER A 61 -15.46 -18.10 -14.74
CA SER A 61 -16.31 -19.24 -15.08
C SER A 61 -15.42 -20.37 -15.59
N GLU A 62 -15.89 -21.63 -15.55
CA GLU A 62 -15.15 -22.75 -16.14
C GLU A 62 -14.99 -22.59 -17.66
N ASP A 63 -15.97 -21.96 -18.30
CA ASP A 63 -15.93 -21.60 -19.71
C ASP A 63 -14.77 -20.66 -20.08
N LEU A 64 -14.15 -19.97 -19.10
CA LEU A 64 -13.01 -19.10 -19.31
C LEU A 64 -11.70 -19.89 -19.59
N ILE A 65 -11.61 -21.15 -19.14
CA ILE A 65 -10.36 -21.94 -19.23
C ILE A 65 -9.84 -22.05 -20.67
N PRO A 66 -10.65 -22.44 -21.68
CA PRO A 66 -10.17 -22.52 -23.07
C PRO A 66 -9.67 -21.18 -23.62
N TRP A 67 -10.25 -20.06 -23.16
CA TRP A 67 -9.82 -18.74 -23.58
C TRP A 67 -8.43 -18.37 -23.04
N LEU A 68 -8.12 -18.75 -21.79
CA LEU A 68 -6.82 -18.47 -21.16
C LEU A 68 -5.66 -19.21 -21.84
N SER A 69 -5.96 -20.34 -22.47
CA SER A 69 -4.99 -21.15 -23.22
C SER A 69 -4.67 -20.62 -24.62
N LEU A 70 -5.29 -19.52 -25.06
CA LEU A 70 -5.04 -18.96 -26.38
C LEU A 70 -3.60 -18.42 -26.48
N PRO A 71 -2.78 -18.87 -27.44
CA PRO A 71 -1.34 -18.57 -27.48
C PRO A 71 -1.02 -17.09 -27.74
N SER A 72 -1.96 -16.36 -28.33
CA SER A 72 -1.84 -14.93 -28.63
C SER A 72 -2.25 -14.02 -27.47
N LEU A 73 -2.86 -14.58 -26.42
CA LEU A 73 -3.33 -13.84 -25.26
C LEU A 73 -2.15 -13.30 -24.46
N LYS A 74 -2.26 -12.05 -24.03
CA LYS A 74 -1.19 -11.33 -23.31
C LYS A 74 -1.68 -10.66 -22.05
N HIS A 75 -2.89 -10.12 -22.05
CA HIS A 75 -3.44 -9.36 -20.93
C HIS A 75 -4.73 -10.01 -20.45
N VAL A 76 -4.82 -10.27 -19.15
CA VAL A 76 -6.00 -10.88 -18.54
C VAL A 76 -6.40 -10.12 -17.29
N MET A 77 -7.68 -9.76 -17.21
CA MET A 77 -8.32 -9.32 -15.98
C MET A 77 -9.44 -10.30 -15.61
N VAL A 78 -9.35 -10.89 -14.42
CA VAL A 78 -10.38 -11.80 -13.91
C VAL A 78 -11.04 -11.22 -12.67
N TRP A 79 -12.37 -11.09 -12.72
CA TRP A 79 -13.20 -10.79 -11.57
C TRP A 79 -13.59 -12.06 -10.82
N ARG A 80 -13.59 -11.98 -9.49
CA ARG A 80 -13.94 -13.09 -8.58
C ARG A 80 -13.17 -14.39 -8.86
N PRO A 81 -11.82 -14.32 -9.00
CA PRO A 81 -11.02 -15.52 -9.23
C PRO A 81 -11.14 -16.51 -8.06
N THR A 82 -10.82 -17.76 -8.37
CA THR A 82 -10.78 -18.90 -7.45
C THR A 82 -9.45 -19.64 -7.61
N ALA A 83 -9.20 -20.69 -6.82
CA ALA A 83 -8.02 -21.54 -7.00
C ALA A 83 -7.92 -22.11 -8.43
N ALA A 84 -9.05 -22.51 -9.02
CA ALA A 84 -9.12 -23.00 -10.40
C ALA A 84 -8.69 -21.93 -11.42
N THR A 85 -8.84 -20.64 -11.10
CA THR A 85 -8.29 -19.56 -11.93
C THR A 85 -6.78 -19.61 -11.98
N LEU A 86 -6.12 -19.80 -10.84
CA LEU A 86 -4.65 -19.88 -10.77
C LEU A 86 -4.15 -21.12 -11.51
N GLU A 87 -4.81 -22.26 -11.32
CA GLU A 87 -4.48 -23.52 -12.03
C GLU A 87 -4.57 -23.35 -13.55
N ALA A 88 -5.63 -22.69 -14.05
CA ALA A 88 -5.81 -22.45 -15.48
C ALA A 88 -4.81 -21.45 -16.09
N LEU A 89 -4.10 -20.69 -15.26
CA LEU A 89 -3.08 -19.72 -15.70
C LEU A 89 -1.66 -20.33 -15.75
N ASP A 90 -1.47 -21.57 -15.28
CA ASP A 90 -0.17 -22.23 -15.27
C ASP A 90 0.40 -22.43 -16.67
N GLY A 91 1.65 -22.01 -16.86
CA GLY A 91 2.36 -22.08 -18.15
C GLY A 91 1.91 -21.04 -19.18
N THR A 92 0.97 -20.15 -18.87
CA THR A 92 0.51 -19.13 -19.81
C THR A 92 1.61 -18.10 -20.10
N ALA A 93 1.62 -17.59 -21.34
CA ALA A 93 2.58 -16.58 -21.80
C ALA A 93 2.06 -15.14 -21.63
N LEU A 94 1.32 -14.90 -20.55
CA LEU A 94 0.76 -13.59 -20.22
C LEU A 94 1.87 -12.61 -19.85
N THR A 95 1.68 -11.35 -20.23
CA THR A 95 2.54 -10.24 -19.82
C THR A 95 1.90 -9.37 -18.75
N GLU A 96 0.58 -9.41 -18.63
CA GLU A 96 -0.19 -8.66 -17.64
C GLU A 96 -1.34 -9.48 -17.07
N LEU A 97 -1.43 -9.51 -15.75
CA LEU A 97 -2.48 -10.20 -15.01
C LEU A 97 -3.07 -9.27 -13.94
N ARG A 98 -4.39 -9.13 -13.95
CA ARG A 98 -5.16 -8.44 -12.92
C ARG A 98 -6.21 -9.36 -12.32
N LEU A 99 -6.19 -9.51 -10.99
CA LEU A 99 -7.11 -10.38 -10.26
C LEU A 99 -7.88 -9.57 -9.21
N GLN A 100 -9.20 -9.52 -9.35
CA GLN A 100 -10.05 -8.65 -8.54
C GLN A 100 -11.07 -9.41 -7.68
N ARG A 101 -11.16 -9.04 -6.40
CA ARG A 101 -12.18 -9.48 -5.43
C ARG A 101 -12.41 -10.99 -5.41
N PRO A 102 -11.38 -11.81 -5.06
CA PRO A 102 -11.52 -13.26 -5.04
C PRO A 102 -12.66 -13.72 -4.12
N ARG A 103 -13.42 -14.74 -4.55
CA ARG A 103 -14.56 -15.26 -3.77
C ARG A 103 -14.12 -16.30 -2.74
N MET A 104 -13.28 -17.24 -3.17
CA MET A 104 -12.79 -18.37 -2.38
C MET A 104 -11.35 -18.70 -2.79
N MET A 105 -10.40 -17.94 -2.24
CA MET A 105 -8.98 -18.27 -2.37
C MET A 105 -8.50 -18.98 -1.09
N PRO A 106 -7.70 -20.05 -1.21
CA PRO A 106 -7.00 -20.62 -0.06
C PRO A 106 -6.07 -19.57 0.55
N ALA A 107 -5.76 -19.70 1.84
CA ALA A 107 -4.89 -18.75 2.53
C ALA A 107 -3.44 -18.83 2.03
N ALA A 108 -2.94 -20.04 1.79
CA ALA A 108 -1.72 -20.31 1.04
C ALA A 108 -2.10 -20.45 -0.43
N GLN A 109 -1.62 -19.54 -1.27
CA GLN A 109 -1.81 -19.64 -2.71
C GLN A 109 -0.71 -20.50 -3.32
N HIS A 110 -1.06 -21.24 -4.37
CA HIS A 110 -0.11 -21.82 -5.29
C HIS A 110 -0.06 -20.97 -6.54
N TRP A 111 1.00 -20.21 -6.71
CA TRP A 111 1.12 -19.31 -7.85
C TRP A 111 1.51 -20.08 -9.13
N PRO A 112 0.84 -19.82 -10.25
CA PRO A 112 1.17 -20.45 -11.52
C PRO A 112 2.51 -19.95 -12.07
N ARG A 113 3.17 -20.78 -12.87
CA ARG A 113 4.39 -20.41 -13.58
C ARG A 113 4.05 -19.53 -14.77
N MET A 114 4.39 -18.25 -14.67
CA MET A 114 4.15 -17.26 -15.74
C MET A 114 5.46 -16.54 -16.12
N PRO A 115 6.32 -17.16 -16.96
CA PRO A 115 7.68 -16.69 -17.20
C PRO A 115 7.76 -15.35 -17.95
N GLN A 116 6.68 -14.91 -18.59
CA GLN A 116 6.62 -13.64 -19.33
C GLN A 116 5.88 -12.53 -18.57
N LEU A 117 5.38 -12.79 -17.37
CA LEU A 117 4.56 -11.85 -16.62
C LEU A 117 5.39 -10.65 -16.17
N LYS A 118 4.99 -9.46 -16.62
CA LYS A 118 5.65 -8.19 -16.29
C LYS A 118 4.86 -7.36 -15.28
N ASN A 119 3.53 -7.46 -15.34
CA ASN A 119 2.60 -6.69 -14.52
C ASN A 119 1.67 -7.63 -13.76
N LEU A 120 1.72 -7.58 -12.43
CA LEU A 120 0.77 -8.28 -11.57
C LEU A 120 0.01 -7.28 -10.71
N MET A 121 -1.32 -7.32 -10.77
CA MET A 121 -2.17 -6.44 -9.97
C MET A 121 -3.26 -7.21 -9.24
N LEU A 122 -3.32 -7.06 -7.92
CA LEU A 122 -4.21 -7.79 -7.02
C LEU A 122 -5.10 -6.79 -6.27
N TYR A 123 -6.42 -6.95 -6.33
CA TYR A 123 -7.37 -6.02 -5.70
C TYR A 123 -8.37 -6.76 -4.80
N GLY A 124 -8.55 -6.27 -3.56
CA GLY A 124 -9.59 -6.74 -2.65
C GLY A 124 -9.42 -8.18 -2.19
N TRP A 125 -8.18 -8.60 -1.94
CA TRP A 125 -7.87 -9.96 -1.47
C TRP A 125 -8.05 -10.11 0.04
N LYS A 126 -8.40 -11.31 0.52
CA LYS A 126 -8.39 -11.56 1.97
C LYS A 126 -6.95 -11.73 2.46
N THR A 127 -6.21 -12.63 1.84
CA THR A 127 -4.80 -12.89 2.10
C THR A 127 -4.08 -12.97 0.78
N VAL A 128 -2.90 -12.36 0.70
CA VAL A 128 -1.96 -12.51 -0.41
C VAL A 128 -0.67 -13.07 0.19
N ASP A 129 -0.26 -14.23 -0.29
CA ASP A 129 0.91 -14.97 0.15
C ASP A 129 1.75 -15.32 -1.09
N PHE A 130 2.97 -14.80 -1.16
CA PHE A 130 3.90 -15.06 -2.27
C PHE A 130 4.94 -16.16 -1.97
N SER A 131 4.72 -17.00 -0.96
CA SER A 131 5.69 -18.02 -0.53
C SER A 131 6.22 -18.93 -1.64
N ASP A 132 5.45 -19.21 -2.70
CA ASP A 132 5.89 -20.02 -3.85
C ASP A 132 5.84 -19.28 -5.20
N ALA A 133 5.71 -17.94 -5.16
CA ALA A 133 5.61 -17.13 -6.36
C ALA A 133 6.88 -17.14 -7.21
N ASN A 134 6.72 -17.40 -8.52
CA ASN A 134 7.83 -17.39 -9.47
C ASN A 134 7.50 -16.60 -10.74
N PHE A 135 7.96 -15.34 -10.77
CA PHE A 135 7.70 -14.37 -11.84
C PHE A 135 9.01 -13.71 -12.29
N PRO A 136 9.88 -14.43 -13.04
CA PRO A 136 11.23 -13.98 -13.34
C PRO A 136 11.29 -12.73 -14.25
N ALA A 137 10.19 -12.38 -14.91
CA ALA A 137 10.07 -11.19 -15.76
C ALA A 137 9.30 -10.04 -15.10
N LEU A 138 8.92 -10.16 -13.82
CA LEU A 138 8.07 -9.19 -13.14
C LEU A 138 8.80 -7.85 -13.01
N ARG A 139 8.09 -6.77 -13.32
CA ARG A 139 8.60 -5.38 -13.22
C ARG A 139 7.69 -4.52 -12.36
N TYR A 140 6.39 -4.76 -12.41
CA TYR A 140 5.37 -3.98 -11.71
C TYR A 140 4.49 -4.90 -10.85
N LEU A 141 4.43 -4.60 -9.56
CA LEU A 141 3.56 -5.29 -8.61
C LEU A 141 2.63 -4.28 -7.95
N THR A 142 1.33 -4.50 -8.05
CA THR A 142 0.31 -3.70 -7.35
C THR A 142 -0.54 -4.60 -6.47
N ILE A 143 -0.68 -4.22 -5.20
CA ILE A 143 -1.53 -4.91 -4.24
C ILE A 143 -2.39 -3.87 -3.55
N ASN A 144 -3.70 -3.97 -3.73
CA ASN A 144 -4.66 -3.04 -3.17
C ASN A 144 -5.69 -3.80 -2.32
N ASP A 145 -6.00 -3.25 -1.14
CA ASP A 145 -7.08 -3.67 -0.26
C ASP A 145 -6.99 -5.14 0.20
N ALA A 146 -5.77 -5.63 0.48
CA ALA A 146 -5.59 -6.95 1.09
C ALA A 146 -5.76 -6.90 2.61
N LYS A 147 -6.37 -7.91 3.25
CA LYS A 147 -6.38 -7.95 4.73
C LYS A 147 -5.04 -8.41 5.31
N MET A 148 -4.35 -9.32 4.63
CA MET A 148 -3.05 -9.85 5.04
C MET A 148 -2.14 -9.98 3.83
N LEU A 149 -0.89 -9.56 3.97
CA LEU A 149 0.18 -9.74 2.99
C LEU A 149 1.37 -10.46 3.64
N THR A 150 1.84 -11.54 3.01
CA THR A 150 2.98 -12.33 3.49
C THR A 150 3.97 -12.63 2.37
N HIS A 151 5.25 -12.75 2.73
CA HIS A 151 6.34 -13.14 1.82
C HIS A 151 6.53 -12.24 0.58
N LEU A 152 6.27 -10.94 0.72
CA LEU A 152 6.36 -9.95 -0.37
C LEU A 152 7.75 -9.91 -1.06
N ASN A 153 8.81 -10.28 -0.34
CA ASN A 153 10.16 -10.33 -0.88
C ASN A 153 10.39 -11.46 -1.90
N MET A 154 9.56 -12.51 -1.92
CA MET A 154 9.78 -13.71 -2.74
C MET A 154 9.81 -13.43 -4.26
N PRO A 155 8.84 -12.69 -4.86
CA PRO A 155 8.91 -12.34 -6.28
C PRO A 155 10.16 -11.51 -6.62
N ALA A 156 10.63 -10.71 -5.68
CA ALA A 156 11.72 -9.77 -5.86
C ALA A 156 13.11 -10.41 -5.66
N GLN A 157 13.20 -11.61 -5.07
CA GLN A 157 14.44 -12.39 -5.04
C GLN A 157 14.87 -12.88 -6.44
N GLN A 158 13.95 -12.90 -7.41
CA GLN A 158 14.18 -13.43 -8.75
C GLN A 158 14.57 -12.34 -9.77
N THR A 159 14.16 -11.11 -9.53
CA THR A 159 14.36 -9.96 -10.42
C THR A 159 14.27 -8.67 -9.64
N THR A 160 14.96 -7.62 -10.10
CA THR A 160 14.76 -6.27 -9.56
C THR A 160 13.46 -5.70 -10.12
N LEU A 161 12.54 -5.33 -9.24
CA LEU A 161 11.29 -4.70 -9.62
C LEU A 161 11.54 -3.24 -10.00
N GLU A 162 10.77 -2.70 -10.93
CA GLU A 162 10.79 -1.27 -11.22
C GLU A 162 9.90 -0.54 -10.23
N ARG A 163 8.72 -1.10 -9.94
CA ARG A 163 7.78 -0.50 -9.00
C ARG A 163 7.00 -1.54 -8.22
N VAL A 164 6.85 -1.26 -6.93
CA VAL A 164 5.89 -1.92 -6.05
C VAL A 164 4.93 -0.89 -5.48
N TRP A 165 3.63 -1.08 -5.71
CA TRP A 165 2.58 -0.23 -5.15
C TRP A 165 1.72 -1.07 -4.20
N ILE A 166 1.72 -0.68 -2.94
CA ILE A 166 0.98 -1.33 -1.88
C ILE A 166 -0.01 -0.33 -1.29
N GLU A 167 -1.30 -0.59 -1.44
CA GLU A 167 -2.36 0.28 -0.95
C GLU A 167 -3.33 -0.49 -0.05
N GLY A 168 -3.76 0.10 1.07
CA GLY A 168 -4.92 -0.42 1.82
C GLY A 168 -4.70 -1.78 2.49
N ILE A 169 -3.45 -2.23 2.67
CA ILE A 169 -3.14 -3.52 3.31
C ILE A 169 -3.32 -3.48 4.83
N ARG A 170 -4.18 -4.32 5.39
CA ARG A 170 -4.46 -4.22 6.84
C ARG A 170 -3.36 -4.78 7.74
N GLN A 171 -2.68 -5.83 7.31
CA GLN A 171 -1.61 -6.48 8.06
C GLN A 171 -0.54 -7.01 7.10
N VAL A 172 0.72 -6.89 7.50
CA VAL A 172 1.87 -7.50 6.84
C VAL A 172 2.56 -8.40 7.86
N SER A 173 2.95 -9.62 7.49
CA SER A 173 3.59 -10.56 8.41
C SER A 173 4.94 -10.06 8.93
N VAL A 174 5.73 -9.46 8.04
CA VAL A 174 7.05 -8.92 8.33
C VAL A 174 7.11 -7.51 7.72
N PRO A 175 6.81 -6.44 8.48
CA PRO A 175 6.75 -5.09 7.94
C PRO A 175 8.04 -4.64 7.25
N ALA A 176 9.20 -5.13 7.71
CA ALA A 176 10.50 -4.87 7.09
C ALA A 176 10.56 -5.33 5.62
N ASP A 177 9.88 -6.43 5.27
CA ASP A 177 9.88 -6.98 3.91
C ASP A 177 9.31 -5.99 2.88
N VAL A 178 8.45 -5.04 3.30
CA VAL A 178 7.90 -3.99 2.42
C VAL A 178 8.97 -3.03 1.96
N TRP A 179 9.93 -2.70 2.83
CA TRP A 179 10.97 -1.72 2.56
C TRP A 179 12.23 -2.34 1.96
N ASP A 180 12.47 -3.61 2.27
CA ASP A 180 13.61 -4.37 1.77
C ASP A 180 13.31 -5.08 0.42
N VAL A 181 12.13 -4.85 -0.17
CA VAL A 181 11.87 -5.30 -1.53
C VAL A 181 12.90 -4.67 -2.48
N PRO A 182 13.66 -5.46 -3.26
CA PRO A 182 14.56 -4.93 -4.28
C PRO A 182 13.75 -4.36 -5.45
N ALA A 183 13.30 -3.11 -5.29
CA ALA A 183 12.60 -2.32 -6.29
C ALA A 183 13.25 -0.93 -6.43
N GLN A 184 13.13 -0.32 -7.62
CA GLN A 184 13.55 1.07 -7.82
C GLN A 184 12.61 2.06 -7.11
N ASP A 185 11.32 1.72 -7.07
CA ASP A 185 10.25 2.54 -6.55
C ASP A 185 9.32 1.69 -5.68
N VAL A 186 9.06 2.14 -4.44
CA VAL A 186 8.19 1.45 -3.49
C VAL A 186 7.20 2.47 -2.93
N ILE A 187 5.97 2.40 -3.40
CA ILE A 187 4.88 3.27 -3.00
C ILE A 187 4.02 2.50 -2.00
N VAL A 188 3.87 3.05 -0.80
CA VAL A 188 3.02 2.48 0.25
C VAL A 188 2.00 3.49 0.70
N GLU A 189 0.73 3.16 0.50
CA GLU A 189 -0.42 3.99 0.83
C GLU A 189 -1.38 3.23 1.75
N GLY A 190 -2.00 3.93 2.69
CA GLY A 190 -2.90 3.29 3.63
C GLY A 190 -3.33 4.20 4.75
N LYS A 191 -4.44 3.83 5.41
CA LYS A 191 -4.97 4.60 6.54
C LYS A 191 -4.44 4.04 7.87
N PRO A 192 -3.74 4.83 8.71
CA PRO A 192 -3.73 4.69 10.16
C PRO A 192 -3.53 3.27 10.72
N ALA A 193 -4.43 2.67 11.48
CA ALA A 193 -5.86 2.85 11.57
C ALA A 193 -6.50 1.57 11.03
N SER A 194 -6.52 1.45 9.72
CA SER A 194 -6.77 0.21 9.00
C SER A 194 -5.46 -0.55 8.77
N ASN A 195 -4.31 0.13 8.84
CA ASN A 195 -2.97 -0.37 8.48
C ASN A 195 -1.95 -0.16 9.62
N PRO A 196 -2.20 -0.59 10.89
CA PRO A 196 -1.37 -0.22 12.05
C PRO A 196 0.12 -0.61 11.91
N TRP A 197 0.42 -1.65 11.12
CA TRP A 197 1.79 -2.06 10.80
C TRP A 197 2.58 -0.97 10.06
N LEU A 198 1.91 -0.08 9.32
CA LEU A 198 2.56 1.00 8.57
C LEU A 198 3.26 1.95 9.53
N MET A 199 2.58 2.28 10.63
CA MET A 199 3.18 3.07 11.70
C MET A 199 4.38 2.31 12.27
N GLU A 200 4.20 1.08 12.74
CA GLU A 200 5.30 0.27 13.30
C GLU A 200 6.52 0.22 12.37
N ALA A 201 6.32 0.06 11.07
CA ALA A 201 7.40 0.00 10.08
C ALA A 201 8.14 1.35 9.94
N ILE A 202 7.41 2.48 9.92
CA ILE A 202 8.00 3.83 9.92
C ILE A 202 8.74 4.10 11.25
N TRP A 203 8.20 3.64 12.38
CA TRP A 203 8.74 3.90 13.70
C TRP A 203 9.97 3.04 14.03
N LEU A 204 10.01 1.79 13.60
CA LEU A 204 11.12 0.89 13.92
C LEU A 204 12.30 0.99 12.93
N GLN A 205 12.10 1.57 11.73
CA GLN A 205 13.14 1.63 10.69
C GLN A 205 13.28 3.04 10.08
N PRO A 206 14.01 3.97 10.72
CA PRO A 206 14.13 5.36 10.26
C PRO A 206 14.79 5.53 8.87
N ASP A 207 15.56 4.54 8.41
CA ASP A 207 16.17 4.54 7.07
C ASP A 207 15.28 3.88 5.99
N ALA A 208 14.17 3.24 6.37
CA ALA A 208 13.27 2.59 5.41
C ALA A 208 12.66 3.56 4.37
N PRO A 209 12.18 4.78 4.74
CA PRO A 209 11.67 5.74 3.77
C PRO A 209 12.73 6.35 2.84
N ARG A 210 14.02 6.19 3.17
CA ARG A 210 15.13 6.66 2.30
C ARG A 210 15.45 5.68 1.17
N ARG A 211 15.08 4.40 1.32
CA ARG A 211 15.32 3.34 0.32
C ARG A 211 14.17 3.20 -0.68
N ALA A 212 12.95 3.47 -0.21
CA ALA A 212 11.77 3.58 -1.05
C ALA A 212 11.76 4.96 -1.73
N GLY A 213 11.98 5.00 -3.05
CA GLY A 213 11.80 6.22 -3.83
C GLY A 213 10.39 6.77 -3.59
N GLU A 214 10.30 7.94 -2.96
CA GLU A 214 9.05 8.70 -2.76
C GLU A 214 7.92 7.96 -2.01
N VAL A 215 8.02 7.90 -0.68
CA VAL A 215 6.87 7.46 0.12
C VAL A 215 5.87 8.61 0.32
N THR A 216 4.79 8.62 -0.45
CA THR A 216 3.69 9.58 -0.33
C THR A 216 2.74 9.20 0.83
N PHE A 217 3.17 9.47 2.06
CA PHE A 217 2.35 9.37 3.26
C PHE A 217 1.48 10.62 3.46
N PHE A 218 0.43 10.87 2.67
CA PHE A 218 -0.16 12.22 2.71
C PHE A 218 -1.61 12.40 3.18
N ASP A 219 -2.55 11.46 3.01
CA ASP A 219 -3.95 11.82 3.34
C ASP A 219 -4.52 11.12 4.58
N ALA A 220 -4.14 9.88 4.86
CA ALA A 220 -4.94 9.09 5.80
C ALA A 220 -4.44 9.06 7.26
N ALA A 221 -3.17 9.41 7.50
CA ALA A 221 -2.65 9.66 8.85
C ALA A 221 -3.23 10.96 9.43
N ILE A 222 -3.44 11.95 8.56
CA ILE A 222 -4.12 13.22 8.85
C ILE A 222 -5.60 12.96 9.15
N ASP A 223 -6.31 12.23 8.27
CA ASP A 223 -7.72 11.83 8.51
C ASP A 223 -7.93 11.09 9.84
N ARG A 224 -6.89 10.41 10.37
CA ARG A 224 -6.99 9.65 11.62
C ARG A 224 -6.39 10.27 12.87
N ALA A 225 -5.45 11.20 12.77
CA ALA A 225 -5.24 12.17 13.85
C ALA A 225 -6.50 13.03 14.07
N LEU A 226 -7.27 13.26 13.01
CA LEU A 226 -8.56 13.94 13.07
C LEU A 226 -9.73 13.06 13.56
N THR A 227 -9.59 11.73 13.65
CA THR A 227 -10.66 10.80 14.08
C THR A 227 -10.31 9.86 15.24
N LEU A 228 -9.06 9.89 15.75
CA LEU A 228 -8.83 9.57 17.15
C LEU A 228 -9.76 10.49 17.94
N ASP A 229 -10.56 9.93 18.83
CA ASP A 229 -11.27 10.68 19.88
C ASP A 229 -10.24 11.21 20.92
N ALA A 230 -9.10 11.68 20.43
CA ALA A 230 -8.01 12.30 21.14
C ALA A 230 -8.39 13.76 21.38
N SER A 231 -9.43 13.95 22.16
CA SER A 231 -9.41 15.04 23.11
C SER A 231 -8.22 14.78 24.06
N VAL A 232 -7.29 15.73 24.15
CA VAL A 232 -6.71 16.31 25.39
C VAL A 232 -5.22 16.74 25.27
N VAL A 233 -4.40 16.16 24.39
CA VAL A 233 -2.92 16.31 24.55
C VAL A 233 -2.29 17.46 23.76
N THR A 234 -2.71 17.67 22.52
CA THR A 234 -2.17 18.74 21.65
C THR A 234 -3.28 19.65 21.17
N SER A 235 -2.96 20.92 20.92
CA SER A 235 -3.90 21.96 20.48
C SER A 235 -3.40 22.59 19.19
N VAL A 236 -4.32 22.79 18.23
CA VAL A 236 -4.05 23.49 16.97
C VAL A 236 -4.74 24.85 17.02
N GLU A 237 -3.94 25.90 16.88
CA GLU A 237 -4.41 27.27 16.68
C GLU A 237 -4.46 27.56 15.18
N ILE A 238 -5.64 27.98 14.71
CA ILE A 238 -5.87 28.50 13.36
C ILE A 238 -5.88 30.02 13.49
N PRO A 239 -4.86 30.75 13.00
CA PRO A 239 -4.87 32.21 13.00
C PRO A 239 -6.00 32.75 12.10
N ASP A 240 -6.55 33.92 12.44
CA ASP A 240 -7.62 34.57 11.65
C ASP A 240 -7.14 35.09 10.27
N ASP A 241 -5.82 35.20 10.08
CA ASP A 241 -5.18 35.57 8.81
C ASP A 241 -4.57 34.32 8.14
N ASP A 242 -4.22 34.39 6.85
CA ASP A 242 -3.53 33.35 6.03
C ASP A 242 -2.13 32.90 6.57
N SER A 243 -1.89 33.10 7.86
CA SER A 243 -0.71 32.65 8.59
C SER A 243 -0.70 31.12 8.73
N PRO A 244 0.51 30.52 8.78
CA PRO A 244 0.67 29.09 8.98
C PRO A 244 0.04 28.61 10.29
N LEU A 245 -0.53 27.40 10.27
CA LEU A 245 -1.12 26.77 11.44
C LEU A 245 -0.08 26.58 12.55
N ARG A 246 -0.53 26.63 13.80
CA ARG A 246 0.32 26.44 14.96
C ARG A 246 -0.18 25.28 15.81
N LEU A 247 0.71 24.35 16.12
CA LEU A 247 0.50 23.21 17.00
C LEU A 247 1.26 23.43 18.30
N TRP A 248 0.63 23.16 19.44
CA TRP A 248 1.31 23.12 20.72
C TRP A 248 0.82 22.00 21.64
N ALA A 249 1.66 21.59 22.58
CA ALA A 249 1.36 20.55 23.57
C ALA A 249 1.99 20.91 24.92
N GLU A 250 1.25 20.72 26.01
CA GLU A 250 1.77 20.87 27.38
C GLU A 250 2.50 19.60 27.81
N CYS A 251 3.83 19.65 27.83
CA CYS A 251 4.66 18.48 28.00
C CYS A 251 4.66 17.95 29.44
N THR A 252 4.39 18.81 30.42
CA THR A 252 4.44 18.45 31.85
C THR A 252 3.23 17.67 32.34
N THR A 253 2.12 17.68 31.60
CA THR A 253 0.85 17.02 31.97
C THR A 253 0.55 15.79 31.12
N LEU A 254 1.53 15.30 30.37
CA LEU A 254 1.36 14.18 29.46
C LEU A 254 1.22 12.85 30.21
N PRO A 255 0.35 11.92 29.75
CA PRO A 255 0.22 10.59 30.34
C PRO A 255 1.54 9.82 30.43
N VAL A 256 2.42 10.03 29.44
CA VAL A 256 3.73 9.37 29.33
C VAL A 256 4.84 10.02 30.18
N ALA A 257 4.56 11.09 30.93
CA ALA A 257 5.59 11.84 31.66
C ALA A 257 6.29 10.99 32.73
N GLU A 258 5.55 10.10 33.40
CA GLU A 258 6.13 9.16 34.38
C GLU A 258 7.01 8.12 33.69
N ALA A 259 6.57 7.56 32.57
CA ALA A 259 7.35 6.61 31.78
C ALA A 259 8.66 7.24 31.25
N LEU A 260 8.60 8.49 30.77
CA LEU A 260 9.79 9.26 30.38
C LEU A 260 10.77 9.44 31.53
N THR A 261 10.26 9.80 32.70
CA THR A 261 11.07 10.00 33.90
C THR A 261 11.74 8.70 34.33
N ALA A 262 11.03 7.57 34.26
CA ALA A 262 11.58 6.25 34.53
C ALA A 262 12.70 5.86 33.55
N MET A 263 12.65 6.36 32.31
CA MET A 263 13.70 6.23 31.30
C MET A 263 14.83 7.29 31.44
N GLY A 264 14.78 8.14 32.46
CA GLY A 264 15.79 9.18 32.72
C GLY A 264 15.62 10.46 31.90
N HIS A 265 14.47 10.65 31.24
CA HIS A 265 14.19 11.83 30.42
C HIS A 265 13.09 12.70 31.04
N ALA A 266 13.22 14.03 30.93
CA ALA A 266 12.19 14.96 31.35
C ALA A 266 11.26 15.28 30.16
N SER A 267 9.95 15.16 30.38
CA SER A 267 8.95 15.56 29.38
C SER A 267 8.90 17.08 29.25
N THR A 268 9.67 17.62 28.30
CA THR A 268 9.86 19.06 28.08
C THR A 268 9.71 19.41 26.60
N GLY A 269 9.39 20.67 26.29
CA GLY A 269 9.31 21.13 24.90
C GLY A 269 10.57 20.82 24.07
N PRO A 270 11.79 21.06 24.58
CA PRO A 270 13.03 20.71 23.89
C PRO A 270 13.18 19.20 23.67
N PHE A 271 12.80 18.36 24.64
CA PHE A 271 12.83 16.91 24.48
C PHE A 271 11.97 16.45 23.28
N TRP A 272 10.71 16.89 23.24
CA TRP A 272 9.79 16.53 22.16
C TRP A 272 10.20 17.10 20.79
N THR A 273 10.80 18.30 20.79
CA THR A 273 11.37 18.92 19.60
C THR A 273 12.56 18.13 19.06
N GLU A 274 13.45 17.70 19.94
CA GLU A 274 14.63 16.93 19.54
C GLU A 274 14.25 15.52 19.10
N LEU A 275 13.29 14.90 19.79
CA LEU A 275 12.70 13.63 19.38
C LEU A 275 12.13 13.74 17.95
N LEU A 276 11.38 14.80 17.65
CA LEU A 276 10.83 15.04 16.31
C LEU A 276 11.94 15.28 15.27
N ARG A 277 12.93 16.13 15.56
CA ARG A 277 14.05 16.43 14.64
C ARG A 277 14.88 15.20 14.32
N SER A 278 15.20 14.42 15.34
CA SER A 278 16.03 13.24 15.20
C SER A 278 15.30 12.10 14.48
N ARG A 279 13.99 11.96 14.70
CA ARG A 279 13.18 10.89 14.09
C ARG A 279 12.60 11.24 12.73
N HIS A 280 12.26 12.51 12.51
CA HIS A 280 11.58 13.00 11.32
C HIS A 280 12.22 14.31 10.82
N PRO A 281 13.51 14.30 10.43
CA PRO A 281 14.23 15.52 10.04
C PRO A 281 13.54 16.25 8.88
N GLN A 282 13.04 15.53 7.87
CA GLN A 282 12.35 16.12 6.73
C GLN A 282 11.04 16.83 7.11
N LEU A 283 10.34 16.33 8.14
CA LEU A 283 9.14 16.97 8.67
C LEU A 283 9.52 18.19 9.51
N ALA A 284 10.55 18.05 10.35
CA ALA A 284 11.07 19.12 11.19
C ALA A 284 11.63 20.31 10.37
N ASP A 285 12.30 20.04 9.25
CA ASP A 285 12.85 21.06 8.34
C ASP A 285 11.76 21.94 7.70
N ARG A 286 10.52 21.44 7.66
CA ARG A 286 9.35 22.14 7.13
C ARG A 286 8.55 22.86 8.21
N LEU A 287 8.98 22.78 9.47
CA LEU A 287 8.34 23.39 10.63
C LEU A 287 9.23 24.47 11.24
N HIS A 288 8.61 25.54 11.70
CA HIS A 288 9.22 26.47 12.63
C HIS A 288 8.99 25.98 14.06
N LEU A 289 10.01 25.34 14.65
CA LEU A 289 9.95 24.74 16.00
C LEU A 289 10.46 25.74 17.05
N THR A 290 9.58 26.13 17.98
CA THR A 290 9.86 27.15 19.01
C THR A 290 9.51 26.66 20.42
N PRO A 291 10.13 25.57 20.90
CA PRO A 291 9.78 25.00 22.18
C PRO A 291 10.06 25.98 23.33
N THR A 292 9.20 25.94 24.34
CA THR A 292 9.50 26.48 25.67
C THR A 292 9.85 25.31 26.59
N ARG A 293 10.28 25.60 27.83
CA ARG A 293 10.61 24.54 28.80
C ARG A 293 9.49 23.51 28.93
N ASP A 294 8.24 23.98 29.03
CA ASP A 294 7.10 23.15 29.37
C ASP A 294 6.20 22.85 28.17
N ARG A 295 6.40 23.52 27.02
CA ARG A 295 5.59 23.33 25.81
C ARG A 295 6.39 22.99 24.58
N PHE A 296 5.90 22.01 23.83
CA PHE A 296 6.23 21.85 22.42
C PHE A 296 5.43 22.87 21.60
N ILE A 297 6.07 23.53 20.63
CA ILE A 297 5.42 24.48 19.72
C ILE A 297 6.00 24.31 18.32
N ALA A 298 5.12 24.10 17.34
CA ALA A 298 5.45 24.03 15.93
C ALA A 298 4.53 24.93 15.10
N THR A 299 5.07 25.58 14.08
CA THR A 299 4.31 26.38 13.12
C THR A 299 4.67 25.97 11.70
N GLY A 300 3.70 25.82 10.81
CA GLY A 300 3.96 25.41 9.44
C GLY A 300 2.69 25.24 8.58
N PRO A 301 2.84 24.73 7.35
CA PRO A 301 1.73 24.38 6.48
C PRO A 301 0.80 23.35 7.13
N ASP A 302 -0.50 23.38 6.79
CA ASP A 302 -1.53 22.53 7.40
C ASP A 302 -1.13 21.05 7.43
N TRP A 303 -0.79 20.49 6.27
CA TRP A 303 -0.41 19.08 6.19
C TRP A 303 0.79 18.72 7.10
N THR A 304 1.76 19.63 7.26
CA THR A 304 2.95 19.43 8.10
C THR A 304 2.56 19.45 9.58
N ILE A 305 1.65 20.35 9.95
CA ILE A 305 1.11 20.46 11.30
C ILE A 305 0.26 19.26 11.67
N GLN A 306 -0.62 18.79 10.78
CA GLN A 306 -1.45 17.61 11.04
C GLN A 306 -0.60 16.33 11.15
N ALA A 307 0.41 16.16 10.29
CA ALA A 307 1.34 15.03 10.38
C ALA A 307 2.12 15.05 11.71
N THR A 308 2.60 16.23 12.12
CA THR A 308 3.30 16.41 13.41
C THR A 308 2.39 16.10 14.59
N ARG A 309 1.14 16.56 14.54
CA ARG A 309 0.12 16.28 15.53
C ARG A 309 -0.10 14.78 15.68
N ALA A 310 -0.30 14.06 14.58
CA ALA A 310 -0.49 12.60 14.58
C ALA A 310 0.66 11.85 15.26
N ILE A 311 1.89 12.25 14.95
CA ILE A 311 3.13 11.70 15.50
C ILE A 311 3.19 11.94 17.01
N LEU A 312 2.95 13.17 17.45
CA LEU A 312 3.02 13.53 18.86
C LEU A 312 1.91 12.85 19.66
N GLU A 313 0.67 12.85 19.18
CA GLU A 313 -0.43 12.19 19.86
C GLU A 313 -0.18 10.69 20.04
N LEU A 314 0.36 10.00 19.03
CA LEU A 314 0.72 8.59 19.14
C LEU A 314 1.80 8.36 20.22
N LEU A 315 2.88 9.14 20.18
CA LEU A 315 3.99 9.01 21.12
C LEU A 315 3.58 9.40 22.55
N MET A 316 2.73 10.41 22.69
CA MET A 316 2.29 10.93 23.99
C MET A 316 1.15 10.10 24.60
N ALA A 317 0.51 9.22 23.82
CA ALA A 317 -0.56 8.34 24.29
C ALA A 317 -0.12 6.88 24.48
N GLN A 318 1.01 6.44 23.92
CA GLN A 318 1.43 5.03 23.95
C GLN A 318 2.87 4.84 24.46
N ASP A 319 3.01 4.32 25.69
CA ASP A 319 4.30 4.02 26.32
C ASP A 319 5.22 3.15 25.46
N LYS A 320 4.67 2.14 24.80
CA LYS A 320 5.45 1.25 23.92
C LYS A 320 6.03 1.98 22.72
N ALA A 321 5.24 2.86 22.09
CA ALA A 321 5.68 3.65 20.94
C ALA A 321 6.79 4.63 21.37
N LEU A 322 6.63 5.27 22.52
CA LEU A 322 7.62 6.19 23.07
C LEU A 322 8.92 5.50 23.45
N THR A 323 8.82 4.36 24.16
CA THR A 323 9.98 3.56 24.58
C THR A 323 10.77 3.08 23.35
N GLY A 324 10.07 2.60 22.31
CA GLY A 324 10.69 2.22 21.04
C GLY A 324 11.40 3.40 20.36
N ALA A 325 10.79 4.58 20.34
CA ALA A 325 11.38 5.78 19.75
C ALA A 325 12.68 6.21 20.47
N ILE A 326 12.70 6.16 21.82
CA ILE A 326 13.87 6.53 22.62
C ILE A 326 15.00 5.52 22.45
N HIS A 327 14.71 4.22 22.52
CA HIS A 327 15.72 3.18 22.30
C HIS A 327 16.35 3.27 20.92
N ALA A 328 15.57 3.61 19.89
CA ALA A 328 16.11 3.80 18.54
C ALA A 328 17.08 4.99 18.48
N LEU A 329 16.80 6.09 19.19
CA LEU A 329 17.70 7.25 19.25
C LEU A 329 18.99 6.97 20.01
N GLN A 330 18.89 6.27 21.15
CA GLN A 330 20.07 5.83 21.91
C GLN A 330 20.95 4.90 21.08
N SER A 331 20.33 3.97 20.33
CA SER A 331 21.04 3.05 19.43
C SER A 331 21.72 3.76 18.26
N ALA A 332 21.19 4.91 17.84
CA ALA A 332 21.78 5.77 16.82
C ALA A 332 22.87 6.73 17.37
N GLY A 333 23.17 6.66 18.67
CA GLY A 333 24.16 7.53 19.32
C GLY A 333 23.71 8.98 19.48
N VAL A 334 22.40 9.25 19.41
CA VAL A 334 21.86 10.60 19.58
C VAL A 334 21.63 10.87 21.06
N GLU A 335 22.38 11.82 21.62
CA GLU A 335 22.14 12.30 22.98
C GLU A 335 20.93 13.24 23.02
N ILE A 336 19.80 12.74 23.50
CA ILE A 336 18.63 13.57 23.79
C ILE A 336 18.91 14.30 25.11
N SER A 337 19.14 15.61 25.03
CA SER A 337 19.54 16.44 26.17
C SER A 337 18.65 16.19 27.40
N THR A 338 19.26 15.69 28.48
CA THR A 338 18.67 15.68 29.81
C THR A 338 18.84 17.07 30.43
N PRO A 339 17.80 17.69 31.01
CA PRO A 339 18.02 18.96 31.70
C PRO A 339 19.00 18.74 32.85
N ALA A 340 20.02 19.59 32.92
CA ALA A 340 21.06 19.56 33.93
C ALA A 340 20.46 19.53 35.34
N ARG A 341 20.90 18.56 36.14
CA ARG A 341 20.65 18.48 37.58
C ARG A 341 21.07 19.81 38.20
N LYS A 342 20.14 20.54 38.85
CA LYS A 342 20.52 21.73 39.64
C LYS A 342 21.55 21.28 40.69
N PRO A 343 22.67 22.01 40.89
CA PRO A 343 23.53 21.77 42.04
C PRO A 343 22.72 22.10 43.31
N GLU A 344 22.78 21.19 44.27
CA GLU A 344 22.19 21.33 45.62
C GLU A 344 22.80 22.51 46.39
#